data_AF-A0A518IS95-F1
#
_entry.id   AF-A0A518IS95-F1
#
_cell.length_a   1.000
_cell.length_b   1.000
_cell.length_c   1.000
_cell.angle_alpha   90.00
_cell.angle_beta   90.00
_cell.angle_gamma   90.00
#
_symmetry.space_group_name_H-M   'P 1'
#
loop_
_entity.id
_entity.type
_entity.pdbx_description
1 polymer ?
#
loop_
_entity_poly.entity_id
_entity_poly.type
_entity_poly.pdbx_seq_one_letter_code
_entity_poly.pdbx_strand_id
1 'polypeptide(L)'
;MRLAAVALAFLTVSNFAAAAEDALRFSETEFATAQEGYLTLRWNEIAGAAEYQVIDDRDVTLYQGLFPEAFVSGLADGMHSFRVRALDANGDALAESEVPAQVEVKHWSVAFAMTLMTCGLVVFLAIISLIAVGTWRTRPAHASASEPHSEGSRT
;
A
#
# COMPACT_ATOMS: atom_id res chain seq x y z
N MET A 1 -49.21 38.03 -7.86
CA MET A 1 -48.11 37.13 -8.24
C MET A 1 -47.70 36.34 -7.02
N ARG A 2 -47.93 35.03 -7.06
CA ARG A 2 -47.57 34.04 -6.03
C ARG A 2 -46.11 33.64 -6.26
N LEU A 3 -45.29 33.58 -5.22
CA LEU A 3 -44.04 32.80 -5.12
C LEU A 3 -43.70 32.79 -3.62
N ALA A 4 -44.26 31.83 -2.88
CA ALA A 4 -43.69 30.52 -2.59
C ALA A 4 -42.69 30.60 -1.42
N ALA A 5 -43.22 30.24 -0.25
CA ALA A 5 -42.49 30.03 0.98
C ALA A 5 -41.47 28.89 0.81
N VAL A 6 -40.22 29.12 1.24
CA VAL A 6 -39.26 28.04 1.45
C VAL A 6 -39.06 27.95 2.95
N ALA A 7 -39.84 27.06 3.57
CA ALA A 7 -39.65 26.65 4.94
C ALA A 7 -38.38 25.80 5.01
N LEU A 8 -37.36 26.32 5.68
CA LEU A 8 -36.12 25.59 5.97
C LEU A 8 -36.42 24.61 7.10
N ALA A 9 -36.84 23.40 6.75
CA ALA A 9 -36.94 22.28 7.68
C ALA A 9 -35.51 21.83 8.03
N PHE A 10 -34.97 22.33 9.15
CA PHE A 10 -33.82 21.71 9.78
C PHE A 10 -34.26 20.35 10.30
N LEU A 11 -33.89 19.29 9.57
CA LEU A 11 -34.12 17.92 9.97
C LEU A 11 -33.30 17.66 11.23
N THR A 12 -33.95 17.63 12.40
CA THR A 12 -33.34 17.15 13.63
C THR A 12 -33.07 15.67 13.45
N VAL A 13 -31.81 15.30 13.26
CA VAL A 13 -31.39 13.90 13.40
C VAL A 13 -31.47 13.58 14.89
N SER A 14 -32.62 13.09 15.32
CA SER A 14 -32.79 12.47 16.63
C SER A 14 -32.04 11.14 16.61
N ASN A 15 -30.77 11.15 17.02
CA ASN A 15 -30.04 9.92 17.28
C ASN A 15 -30.58 9.33 18.59
N PHE A 16 -31.68 8.58 18.51
CA PHE A 16 -32.13 7.74 19.60
C PHE A 16 -31.17 6.55 19.72
N ALA A 17 -30.01 6.78 20.35
CA ALA A 17 -29.27 5.69 20.97
C ALA A 17 -30.05 5.29 22.23
N ALA A 18 -31.01 4.38 22.03
CA ALA A 18 -31.56 3.57 23.10
C ALA A 18 -30.41 2.93 23.88
N ALA A 19 -30.57 2.78 25.20
CA ALA A 19 -29.60 2.22 26.12
C ALA A 19 -28.89 0.98 25.53
N ALA A 20 -27.66 1.18 25.07
CA ALA A 20 -26.83 0.10 24.56
C ALA A 20 -25.99 -0.41 25.74
N GLU A 21 -26.10 -1.71 26.02
CA GLU A 21 -24.96 -2.47 26.52
C GLU A 21 -23.74 -2.07 25.69
N ASP A 22 -22.56 -1.93 26.30
CA ASP A 22 -21.38 -1.37 25.64
C ASP A 22 -21.07 -2.16 24.36
N ALA A 23 -21.52 -1.64 23.21
CA ALA A 23 -21.49 -2.37 21.96
C ALA A 23 -20.10 -2.23 21.35
N LEU A 24 -19.46 -3.37 21.10
CA LEU A 24 -18.13 -3.46 20.49
C LEU A 24 -18.19 -2.96 19.04
N ARG A 25 -17.39 -1.95 18.71
CA ARG A 25 -17.37 -1.28 17.42
C ARG A 25 -15.96 -0.82 17.06
N PHE A 26 -15.61 -1.00 15.80
CA PHE A 26 -14.38 -0.41 15.26
C PHE A 26 -14.46 1.11 15.27
N SER A 27 -13.32 1.76 15.50
CA SER A 27 -13.19 3.22 15.37
C SER A 27 -13.30 3.67 13.91
N GLU A 28 -12.83 2.82 12.99
CA GLU A 28 -12.86 3.03 11.55
C GLU A 28 -13.22 1.71 10.87
N THR A 29 -14.24 1.74 10.01
CA THR A 29 -14.76 0.55 9.32
C THR A 29 -14.42 0.56 7.84
N GLU A 30 -14.08 1.72 7.28
CA GLU A 30 -13.69 1.88 5.88
C GLU A 30 -12.29 2.45 5.84
N PHE A 31 -11.34 1.63 5.41
CA PHE A 31 -9.96 2.07 5.24
C PHE A 31 -9.72 2.47 3.78
N ALA A 32 -8.88 3.47 3.58
CA ALA A 32 -8.32 3.74 2.25
C ALA A 32 -7.59 2.48 1.73
N THR A 33 -7.48 2.36 0.40
CA THR A 33 -6.78 1.22 -0.20
C THR A 33 -5.35 1.12 0.34
N ALA A 34 -5.05 0.02 1.04
CA ALA A 34 -3.73 -0.22 1.61
C ALA A 34 -2.79 -0.75 0.54
N GLN A 35 -1.64 -0.10 0.36
CA GLN A 35 -0.64 -0.50 -0.64
C GLN A 35 0.46 -1.38 -0.05
N GLU A 36 0.63 -1.31 1.26
CA GLU A 36 1.73 -1.98 1.97
C GLU A 36 1.34 -3.37 2.48
N GLY A 37 0.04 -3.70 2.47
CA GLY A 37 -0.46 -4.99 2.98
C GLY A 37 -0.46 -5.09 4.51
N TYR A 38 -0.41 -3.95 5.22
CA TYR A 38 -0.60 -3.87 6.67
C TYR A 38 -1.64 -2.81 7.03
N LEU A 39 -2.27 -2.96 8.19
CA LEU A 39 -3.15 -1.96 8.77
C LEU A 39 -3.25 -2.11 10.28
N THR A 40 -3.70 -1.03 10.93
CA THR A 40 -3.96 -1.02 12.38
C THR A 40 -5.46 -0.90 12.60
N LEU A 41 -6.06 -1.93 13.20
CA LEU A 41 -7.45 -1.92 13.64
C LEU A 41 -7.52 -1.35 15.05
N ARG A 42 -8.50 -0.49 15.30
CA ARG A 42 -8.80 0.07 16.61
C ARG A 42 -10.29 -0.05 16.88
N TRP A 43 -10.67 -0.34 18.11
CA TRP A 43 -12.07 -0.43 18.54
C TRP A 43 -12.25 0.17 19.94
N ASN A 44 -13.48 0.25 20.44
CA ASN A 44 -13.74 0.68 21.81
C ASN A 44 -13.43 -0.43 22.82
N GLU A 45 -12.93 -0.06 23.99
CA GLU A 45 -12.82 -0.98 25.12
C GLU A 45 -14.20 -1.38 25.63
N ILE A 46 -14.34 -2.64 26.05
CA ILE A 46 -15.52 -3.21 26.68
C ILE A 46 -15.21 -3.51 28.15
N ALA A 47 -16.08 -3.02 29.04
CA ALA A 47 -15.95 -3.30 30.46
C ALA A 47 -16.08 -4.81 30.75
N GLY A 48 -15.09 -5.39 31.42
CA GLY A 48 -15.06 -6.82 31.77
C GLY A 48 -14.43 -7.72 30.71
N ALA A 49 -14.02 -7.18 29.56
CA ALA A 49 -13.23 -7.93 28.58
C ALA A 49 -11.83 -8.22 29.15
N ALA A 50 -11.51 -9.51 29.24
CA ALA A 50 -10.17 -9.97 29.58
C ALA A 50 -9.29 -10.11 28.35
N GLU A 51 -9.89 -10.31 27.17
CA GLU A 51 -9.18 -10.52 25.91
C GLU A 51 -10.01 -10.06 24.71
N TYR A 52 -9.34 -9.60 23.66
CA TYR A 52 -9.92 -9.32 22.36
C TYR A 52 -9.30 -10.22 21.30
N GLN A 53 -10.13 -10.72 20.40
CA GLN A 53 -9.71 -11.51 19.24
C GLN A 53 -10.19 -10.84 17.95
N VAL A 54 -9.28 -10.67 17.01
CA VAL A 54 -9.63 -10.25 15.64
C VAL A 54 -9.64 -11.47 14.74
N ILE A 55 -10.75 -11.65 14.04
CA ILE A 55 -10.95 -12.72 13.07
C ILE A 55 -11.19 -12.17 11.67
N ASP A 56 -10.79 -12.93 10.66
CA ASP A 56 -11.12 -12.64 9.25
C ASP A 56 -12.48 -13.22 8.84
N ASP A 57 -12.80 -13.08 7.55
CA ASP A 57 -13.99 -13.63 6.91
C ASP A 57 -14.06 -15.18 6.92
N ARG A 58 -12.91 -15.84 7.06
CA ARG A 58 -12.72 -17.29 7.17
C ARG A 58 -12.65 -17.78 8.62
N ASP A 59 -12.96 -16.92 9.60
CA ASP A 59 -12.90 -17.20 11.04
C ASP A 59 -11.49 -17.55 11.54
N VAL A 60 -10.46 -17.11 10.82
CA VAL A 60 -9.06 -17.27 11.24
C VAL A 60 -8.72 -16.17 12.24
N THR A 61 -8.23 -16.56 13.42
CA THR A 61 -7.75 -15.60 14.43
C THR A 61 -6.43 -14.98 13.99
N LEU A 62 -6.44 -13.68 13.72
CA LEU A 62 -5.28 -12.90 13.28
C LEU A 62 -4.57 -12.21 14.44
N TYR A 63 -5.32 -11.88 15.49
CA TYR A 63 -4.80 -11.22 16.68
C TYR A 63 -5.57 -11.67 17.91
N GLN A 64 -4.85 -11.74 19.03
CA GLN A 64 -5.39 -12.05 20.35
C GLN A 64 -4.59 -11.24 21.40
N GLY A 65 -5.28 -10.46 22.22
CA GLY A 65 -4.62 -9.63 23.23
C GLY A 65 -5.57 -8.75 24.05
N LEU A 66 -5.03 -8.08 25.07
CA LEU A 66 -5.83 -7.29 26.02
C LEU A 66 -6.15 -5.87 25.52
N PHE A 67 -5.40 -5.36 24.55
CA PHE A 67 -5.54 -3.98 24.09
C PHE A 67 -6.56 -3.88 22.96
N PRO A 68 -7.32 -2.76 22.89
CA PRO A 68 -8.32 -2.50 21.86
C PRO A 68 -7.70 -2.06 20.51
N GLU A 69 -6.54 -2.64 20.19
CA GLU A 69 -5.73 -2.32 19.03
C GLU A 69 -5.08 -3.60 18.51
N ALA A 70 -5.17 -3.83 17.21
CA ALA A 70 -4.47 -4.92 16.53
C ALA A 70 -3.72 -4.40 15.31
N PHE A 71 -2.47 -4.84 15.18
CA PHE A 71 -1.69 -4.65 13.97
C PHE A 71 -1.77 -5.92 13.12
N VAL A 72 -2.37 -5.81 11.93
CA VAL A 72 -2.50 -6.92 10.97
C VAL A 72 -1.58 -6.65 9.79
N SER A 73 -0.82 -7.67 9.38
CA SER A 73 0.14 -7.57 8.28
C SER A 73 0.14 -8.81 7.41
N GLY A 74 0.76 -8.73 6.23
CA GLY A 74 0.84 -9.85 5.30
C GLY A 74 -0.47 -10.09 4.53
N LEU A 75 -1.31 -9.07 4.41
CA LEU A 75 -2.53 -9.15 3.61
C LEU A 75 -2.16 -9.18 2.12
N ALA A 76 -2.78 -10.07 1.36
CA ALA A 76 -2.60 -10.16 -0.09
C ALA A 76 -3.50 -9.14 -0.83
N ASP A 77 -3.31 -8.98 -2.14
CA ASP A 77 -4.22 -8.17 -2.96
C ASP A 77 -5.67 -8.68 -2.86
N GLY A 78 -6.61 -7.75 -2.69
CA GLY A 78 -8.04 -8.06 -2.62
C GLY A 78 -8.77 -7.35 -1.49
N MET A 79 -10.05 -7.68 -1.34
CA MET A 79 -10.88 -7.18 -0.25
C MET A 79 -10.73 -8.08 0.97
N HIS A 80 -10.44 -7.50 2.13
CA HIS A 80 -10.38 -8.19 3.42
C HIS A 80 -11.41 -7.60 4.35
N SER A 81 -12.11 -8.47 5.10
CA SER A 81 -13.09 -8.10 6.11
C SER A 81 -12.67 -8.64 7.46
N PHE A 82 -12.74 -7.81 8.50
CA PHE A 82 -12.37 -8.18 9.87
C PHE A 82 -13.54 -7.99 10.82
N ARG A 83 -13.63 -8.89 11.79
CA ARG A 83 -14.52 -8.78 12.95
C ARG A 83 -13.70 -8.90 14.23
N VAL A 84 -14.16 -8.23 15.28
CA VAL A 84 -13.55 -8.32 16.60
C VAL A 84 -14.53 -8.91 17.59
N ARG A 85 -14.03 -9.79 18.46
CA ARG A 85 -14.75 -10.42 19.57
C ARG A 85 -14.06 -10.07 20.87
N ALA A 86 -14.81 -9.63 21.87
CA ALA A 86 -14.36 -9.46 23.24
C ALA A 86 -14.74 -10.71 24.04
N LEU A 87 -13.78 -11.23 24.81
CA LEU A 87 -13.91 -12.43 25.61
C LEU A 87 -13.69 -12.10 27.09
N ASP A 88 -14.40 -12.79 27.96
CA ASP A 88 -14.19 -12.70 29.40
C ASP A 88 -12.99 -13.57 29.85
N ALA A 89 -12.68 -13.57 31.15
CA ALA A 89 -11.59 -14.35 31.72
C ALA A 89 -11.80 -15.87 31.63
N ASN A 90 -13.03 -16.33 31.37
CA ASN A 90 -13.38 -17.74 31.19
C ASN A 90 -13.32 -18.15 29.71
N GLY A 91 -13.17 -17.20 28.79
CA GLY A 91 -13.17 -17.42 27.35
C GLY A 91 -14.57 -17.35 26.72
N ASP A 92 -15.57 -16.85 27.44
CA ASP A 92 -16.91 -16.63 26.92
C ASP A 92 -16.99 -15.29 26.16
N ALA A 93 -17.64 -15.28 25.00
CA ALA A 93 -17.79 -14.07 24.19
C ALA A 93 -18.75 -13.08 24.87
N LEU A 94 -18.23 -11.92 25.27
CA LEU A 94 -18.99 -10.83 25.87
C LEU A 94 -19.66 -9.96 24.81
N ALA A 95 -18.95 -9.68 23.72
CA ALA A 95 -19.43 -8.83 22.63
C ALA A 95 -18.72 -9.18 21.32
N GLU A 96 -19.40 -8.99 20.19
CA GLU A 96 -18.84 -9.10 18.85
C GLU A 96 -19.18 -7.82 18.06
N SER A 97 -18.27 -7.40 17.17
CA SER A 97 -18.52 -6.26 16.29
C SER A 97 -19.65 -6.54 15.30
N GLU A 98 -20.72 -5.74 15.34
CA GLU A 98 -21.83 -5.85 14.40
C GLU A 98 -21.43 -5.45 12.97
N VAL A 99 -20.57 -4.44 12.83
CA VAL A 99 -20.10 -3.93 11.53
C VAL A 99 -18.69 -4.43 11.27
N PRO A 100 -18.44 -5.17 10.17
CA PRO A 100 -17.11 -5.60 9.82
C PRO A 100 -16.28 -4.43 9.30
N ALA A 101 -15.00 -4.39 9.68
CA ALA A 101 -14.02 -3.48 9.11
C ALA A 101 -13.56 -4.01 7.74
N GLN A 102 -13.68 -3.21 6.68
CA GLN A 102 -13.31 -3.59 5.32
C GLN A 102 -12.13 -2.77 4.83
N VAL A 103 -11.18 -3.46 4.19
CA VAL A 103 -10.02 -2.83 3.55
C VAL A 103 -9.81 -3.48 2.18
N GLU A 104 -9.55 -2.65 1.19
CA GLU A 104 -9.03 -3.13 -0.09
C GLU A 104 -7.51 -3.02 -0.08
N VAL A 105 -6.82 -4.11 -0.34
CA VAL A 105 -5.35 -4.13 -0.47
C VAL A 105 -5.01 -4.19 -1.96
N LYS A 106 -4.19 -3.24 -2.42
CA LYS A 106 -3.66 -3.21 -3.79
C LYS A 106 -2.17 -2.85 -3.76
N HIS A 107 -1.33 -3.86 -3.88
CA HIS A 107 0.11 -3.71 -3.98
C HIS A 107 0.50 -3.00 -5.28
N TRP A 108 1.67 -2.37 -5.24
CA TRP A 108 2.26 -1.75 -6.42
C TRP A 108 2.47 -2.77 -7.53
N SER A 109 2.05 -2.40 -8.74
CA SER A 109 2.23 -3.24 -9.91
C SER A 109 3.71 -3.50 -10.18
N VAL A 110 4.10 -4.77 -10.12
CA VAL A 110 5.44 -5.23 -10.52
C VAL A 110 5.75 -4.83 -11.96
N ALA A 111 4.74 -4.72 -12.84
CA ALA A 111 4.93 -4.33 -14.24
C ALA A 111 5.46 -2.90 -14.40
N PHE A 112 5.08 -1.99 -13.49
CA PHE A 112 5.61 -0.63 -13.50
C PHE A 112 7.11 -0.62 -13.15
N ALA A 113 7.51 -1.38 -12.13
CA ALA A 113 8.93 -1.54 -11.78
C ALA A 113 9.73 -2.17 -12.92
N MET A 114 9.18 -3.19 -13.59
CA MET A 114 9.81 -3.81 -14.76
C MET A 114 9.93 -2.83 -15.93
N THR A 115 8.96 -1.93 -16.11
CA THR A 115 9.02 -0.87 -17.14
C THR A 115 10.12 0.12 -16.83
N LEU A 116 10.24 0.59 -15.59
CA LEU A 116 11.32 1.49 -15.15
C LEU A 116 12.69 0.83 -15.29
N MET A 117 12.82 -0.44 -14.88
CA MET A 117 14.03 -1.22 -15.04
C MET A 117 14.41 -1.36 -16.52
N THR A 118 13.45 -1.66 -17.39
CA THR A 118 13.67 -1.81 -18.83
C THR A 118 14.06 -0.47 -19.48
N CYS A 119 13.36 0.61 -19.13
CA CYS A 119 13.68 1.95 -19.59
C CYS A 119 15.11 2.36 -19.18
N GLY A 120 15.46 2.14 -17.90
CA GLY A 120 16.81 2.35 -17.39
C GLY A 120 17.86 1.53 -18.12
N LEU A 121 17.59 0.25 -18.38
CA LEU A 121 18.48 -0.63 -19.16
C LEU A 121 18.71 -0.10 -20.57
N VAL A 122 17.64 0.34 -21.26
CA VAL A 122 17.75 0.90 -22.61
C VAL A 122 18.60 2.17 -22.63
N VAL A 123 18.37 3.09 -21.70
CA VAL A 123 19.16 4.32 -21.58
C VAL A 123 20.62 4.01 -21.25
N PHE A 124 20.87 3.06 -20.34
CA PHE A 124 22.20 2.63 -19.97
C PHE A 124 22.97 2.05 -21.17
N LEU A 125 22.33 1.18 -21.95
CA LEU A 125 22.91 0.61 -23.18
C LEU A 125 23.15 1.67 -24.26
N ALA A 126 22.27 2.67 -24.37
CA ALA A 126 22.45 3.78 -25.30
C ALA A 126 23.69 4.63 -24.94
N ILE A 127 23.88 4.92 -23.65
CA ILE A 127 25.06 5.65 -23.15
C ILE A 127 26.34 4.84 -23.41
N ILE A 128 26.36 3.53 -23.10
CA ILE A 128 27.50 2.66 -23.39
C ILE A 128 27.83 2.66 -24.88
N SER A 129 26.81 2.53 -25.72
CA SER A 129 26.97 2.51 -27.18
C SER A 129 27.56 3.83 -27.69
N LEU A 130 27.09 4.96 -27.15
CA LEU A 130 27.63 6.28 -27.49
C LEU A 130 29.12 6.40 -27.14
N ILE A 131 29.51 5.95 -25.94
CA ILE A 131 30.91 5.96 -25.50
C ILE A 131 31.75 5.06 -26.40
N ALA A 132 31.31 3.83 -26.67
CA ALA A 132 32.04 2.88 -27.51
C ALA A 132 32.28 3.45 -28.93
N VAL A 133 31.25 4.01 -29.56
CA VAL A 133 31.36 4.65 -30.87
C VAL A 133 32.30 5.86 -30.84
N GLY A 134 32.22 6.68 -29.79
CA GLY A 134 33.13 7.81 -29.59
C GLY A 134 34.60 7.40 -29.48
N THR A 135 34.88 6.33 -28.74
CA THR A 135 36.25 5.81 -28.59
C THR A 135 36.81 5.23 -29.90
N TRP A 136 35.98 4.59 -30.73
CA TRP A 136 36.45 4.00 -31.99
C TRP A 136 36.78 5.06 -33.04
N ARG A 137 36.02 6.16 -33.08
CA ARG A 137 36.24 7.26 -34.04
C ARG A 137 37.48 8.10 -33.74
N THR A 138 38.03 8.01 -32.53
CA THR A 138 39.17 8.81 -32.07
C THR A 138 40.50 8.06 -32.11
N ARG A 139 40.57 6.84 -32.69
CA ARG A 139 41.84 6.17 -32.98
C ARG A 139 42.56 6.90 -34.12
N PRO A 140 43.67 7.62 -33.89
CA PRO A 140 44.45 8.18 -34.98
C PRO A 140 45.13 7.02 -35.71
N ALA A 141 45.06 7.03 -37.04
CA ALA A 141 45.84 6.15 -37.89
C ALA A 141 47.33 6.55 -37.84
N HIS A 142 48.00 6.38 -36.69
CA HIS A 142 49.45 6.48 -36.58
C HIS A 142 50.06 5.08 -36.72
N ALA A 143 50.11 4.58 -37.96
CA ALA A 143 50.95 3.45 -38.33
C ALA A 143 51.25 3.50 -39.83
N SER A 144 51.99 4.52 -40.26
CA SER A 144 52.78 4.51 -41.50
C SER A 144 53.82 5.63 -41.43
N ALA A 145 54.58 5.65 -40.34
CA ALA A 145 55.92 6.24 -40.38
C ALA A 145 56.84 5.20 -41.06
N SER A 146 56.85 5.21 -42.38
CA SER A 146 57.93 4.64 -43.18
C SER A 146 58.65 5.80 -43.86
N GLU A 147 59.45 6.53 -43.08
CA GLU A 147 60.69 7.09 -43.64
C GLU A 147 61.70 5.94 -43.59
N PRO A 148 62.40 5.65 -44.70
CA PRO A 148 63.70 6.28 -44.76
C PRO A 148 64.18 6.65 -46.18
N HIS A 149 65.13 7.57 -46.15
CA HIS A 149 66.31 7.66 -47.01
C HIS A 149 66.18 8.38 -48.35
N SER A 150 66.56 9.65 -48.29
CA SER A 150 67.25 10.38 -49.34
C SER A 150 68.31 9.53 -50.04
N GLU A 151 68.24 9.41 -51.37
CA GLU A 151 69.43 9.15 -52.17
C GLU A 151 69.38 10.02 -53.43
N GLY A 152 70.28 11.00 -53.46
CA GLY A 152 70.53 11.83 -54.63
C GLY A 152 71.49 11.15 -55.59
N SER A 153 71.23 11.29 -56.88
CA SER A 153 72.20 11.14 -57.97
C SER A 153 71.51 11.64 -59.25
N ARG A 154 71.82 12.84 -59.77
CA ARG A 154 72.70 13.04 -60.96
C ARG A 154 72.69 11.78 -61.87
N THR A 155 72.20 11.83 -63.10
CA THR A 155 72.70 12.61 -64.24
C THR A 155 71.68 12.67 -65.36
#